data_AF-A0A0M3JBV7-F1
#
_entry.id   AF-A0A0M3JBV7-F1
#
_cell.length_a   1.000
_cell.length_b   1.000
_cell.length_c   1.000
_cell.angle_alpha   90.00
_cell.angle_beta   90.00
_cell.angle_gamma   90.00
#
_symmetry.space_group_name_H-M   'P 1'
#
loop_
_entity.id
_entity.type
_entity.pdbx_description
1 polymer ?
#
loop_
_entity_poly.entity_id
_entity_poly.type
_entity_poly.pdbx_seq_one_letter_code
_entity_poly.pdbx_strand_id
1 'polypeptide(L)'
;MLSACNCSHLSNRCYYDHDLFEKTGSGGHCVDCAGNTQGPHCEECAANNWRRRGEHYCVACNCNEIGSLTLQCDETGQCPCKPGVDGQFCDHCKNGFYEFSKTGCKSVHLSNHLINRSVLFRVYNSIMHVISV
;
A
#
# COMPACT_ATOMS: atom_id res chain seq x y z
N MET A 1 12.00 -31.68 29.10
CA MET A 1 11.47 -30.36 29.51
C MET A 1 10.59 -29.87 28.37
N LEU A 2 9.27 -29.73 28.57
CA LEU A 2 8.45 -28.97 27.63
C LEU A 2 8.82 -27.50 27.84
N SER A 3 9.48 -26.88 26.86
CA SER A 3 9.65 -25.43 26.87
C SER A 3 8.28 -24.79 26.77
N ALA A 4 8.02 -23.76 27.59
CA ALA A 4 6.86 -22.92 27.41
C ALA A 4 6.87 -22.33 25.98
N CYS A 5 5.69 -22.17 25.38
CA CYS A 5 5.57 -21.54 24.06
C CYS A 5 6.12 -20.10 24.11
N ASN A 6 6.88 -19.73 23.08
CA ASN A 6 7.31 -18.35 22.89
C ASN A 6 6.27 -17.62 22.03
N CYS A 7 5.41 -16.81 22.65
CA CYS A 7 4.39 -16.02 21.96
C CYS A 7 4.67 -14.52 22.00
N SER A 8 5.94 -14.12 22.11
CA SER A 8 6.36 -12.71 22.14
C SER A 8 5.65 -11.85 23.20
N HIS A 9 5.13 -12.48 24.27
CA HIS A 9 4.25 -11.88 25.29
C HIS A 9 2.91 -11.33 24.76
N LEU A 10 2.52 -11.72 23.55
CA LEU A 10 1.31 -11.29 22.85
C LEU A 10 0.21 -12.35 22.84
N SER A 11 0.50 -13.53 23.37
CA SER A 11 -0.51 -14.52 23.73
C SER A 11 -0.05 -15.34 24.93
N ASN A 12 -1.00 -15.85 25.71
CA ASN A 12 -0.79 -16.84 26.76
C ASN A 12 -1.34 -18.23 26.37
N ARG A 13 -1.81 -18.40 25.13
CA ARG A 13 -2.39 -19.64 24.62
C ARG A 13 -1.61 -20.15 23.41
N CYS A 14 -1.34 -21.45 23.38
CA CYS A 14 -0.68 -22.12 22.28
C CYS A 14 -1.03 -23.61 22.24
N TYR A 15 -0.72 -24.25 21.13
CA TYR A 15 -0.78 -25.71 20.96
C TYR A 15 0.52 -26.23 20.32
N TYR A 16 0.70 -27.55 20.31
CA TYR A 16 1.81 -28.19 19.61
C TYR A 16 1.43 -28.48 18.15
N ASP A 17 2.17 -27.91 17.22
CA ASP A 17 2.07 -28.07 15.78
C ASP A 17 3.24 -28.93 15.27
N HIS A 18 2.92 -30.16 14.87
CA HIS A 18 3.90 -31.12 14.38
C HIS A 18 4.56 -30.68 13.07
N ASP A 19 3.77 -30.12 12.15
CA ASP A 19 4.27 -29.72 10.82
C ASP A 19 5.22 -28.52 10.95
N LEU A 20 4.95 -27.62 11.90
CA LEU A 20 5.85 -26.51 12.23
C LEU A 20 7.16 -27.02 12.84
N PHE A 21 7.09 -28.01 13.74
CA PHE A 21 8.26 -28.62 14.35
C PHE A 21 9.15 -29.30 13.31
N GLU A 22 8.58 -30.07 12.38
CA GLU A 22 9.35 -30.71 11.30
C GLU A 22 10.10 -29.70 10.43
N LYS A 23 9.52 -28.52 10.22
CA LYS A 23 10.10 -27.47 9.37
C LYS A 23 11.13 -26.60 10.08
N THR A 24 10.93 -26.33 11.37
CA THR A 24 11.68 -25.27 12.10
C THR A 24 12.43 -25.75 13.33
N GLY A 25 12.13 -26.96 13.82
CA GLY A 25 12.59 -27.46 15.12
C GLY A 25 11.85 -26.88 16.33
N SER A 26 10.86 -26.00 16.12
CA SER A 26 9.99 -25.42 17.15
C SER A 26 8.54 -25.78 16.84
N GLY A 27 7.84 -26.44 17.77
CA GLY A 27 6.46 -26.90 17.57
C GLY A 27 5.41 -26.05 18.27
N GLY A 28 5.78 -25.02 19.04
CA GLY A 28 4.80 -24.19 19.75
C GLY A 28 4.10 -23.23 18.79
N HIS A 29 2.79 -23.35 18.60
CA HIS A 29 1.99 -22.45 17.77
C HIS A 29 1.02 -21.64 18.63
N CYS A 30 1.20 -20.34 18.67
CA CYS A 30 0.40 -19.41 19.47
C CYS A 30 -0.97 -19.14 18.83
N VAL A 31 -1.99 -18.94 19.65
CA VAL A 31 -3.35 -18.59 19.20
C VAL A 31 -3.82 -17.34 19.91
N ASP A 32 -4.81 -16.63 19.33
CA ASP A 32 -5.35 -15.38 19.88
C ASP A 32 -4.28 -14.29 20.11
N CYS A 33 -3.41 -14.09 19.12
CA CYS A 33 -2.37 -13.06 19.17
C CYS A 33 -2.97 -11.65 19.35
N ALA A 34 -2.47 -10.91 20.35
CA ALA A 34 -2.93 -9.57 20.69
C ALA A 34 -2.29 -8.47 19.82
N GLY A 35 -2.98 -7.33 19.71
CA GLY A 35 -2.50 -6.10 19.08
C GLY A 35 -2.02 -6.26 17.64
N ASN A 36 -2.90 -6.87 16.83
CA ASN A 36 -2.77 -6.99 15.38
C ASN A 36 -1.50 -7.71 14.93
N THR A 37 -1.03 -8.67 15.73
CA THR A 37 0.08 -9.55 15.33
C THR A 37 -0.43 -10.90 14.83
N GLN A 38 0.39 -11.59 14.07
CA GLN A 38 0.16 -12.94 13.56
C GLN A 38 1.47 -13.72 13.55
N GLY A 39 1.42 -14.95 13.02
CA GLY A 39 2.57 -15.85 12.99
C GLY A 39 2.56 -16.85 14.14
N PRO A 40 3.35 -17.93 14.04
CA PRO A 40 3.36 -19.00 15.03
C PRO A 40 3.80 -18.53 16.42
N HIS A 41 4.47 -17.39 16.52
CA HIS A 41 4.99 -16.79 17.75
C HIS A 41 4.48 -15.36 17.99
N CYS A 42 3.42 -14.94 17.28
CA CYS A 42 2.87 -13.58 17.29
C CYS A 42 3.91 -12.49 16.94
N GLU A 43 4.89 -12.82 16.12
CA GLU A 43 6.06 -12.02 15.79
C GLU A 43 5.85 -11.07 14.60
N GLU A 44 4.91 -11.40 13.73
CA GLU A 44 4.61 -10.64 12.51
C GLU A 44 3.41 -9.72 12.72
N CYS A 45 3.28 -8.68 11.90
CA CYS A 45 2.03 -7.93 11.84
C CYS A 45 0.99 -8.68 11.02
N ALA A 46 -0.25 -8.66 11.49
CA ALA A 46 -1.39 -9.11 10.70
C ALA A 46 -1.49 -8.31 9.39
N ALA A 47 -2.03 -8.92 8.34
CA ALA A 47 -2.23 -8.25 7.05
C ALA A 47 -2.92 -6.88 7.22
N ASN A 48 -2.48 -5.90 6.44
CA ASN A 48 -2.92 -4.50 6.49
C ASN A 48 -2.56 -3.77 7.80
N ASN A 49 -1.50 -4.22 8.48
CA ASN A 49 -0.92 -3.55 9.64
C ASN A 49 0.60 -3.41 9.48
N TRP A 50 1.21 -2.50 10.24
CA TRP A 50 2.64 -2.24 10.24
C TRP A 50 3.16 -2.00 11.67
N ARG A 51 4.45 -2.23 11.90
CA ARG A 51 5.07 -2.11 13.23
C ARG A 51 5.83 -0.80 13.34
N ARG A 52 5.47 0.04 14.32
CA ARG A 52 6.26 1.22 14.67
C ARG A 52 7.57 0.82 15.34
N ARG A 53 8.63 1.56 15.08
CA ARG A 53 9.94 1.29 15.68
C ARG A 53 9.84 1.39 17.21
N GLY A 54 10.15 0.28 17.88
CA GLY A 54 10.11 0.18 19.35
C GLY A 54 8.77 -0.29 19.93
N GLU A 55 7.77 -0.61 19.10
CA GLU A 55 6.48 -1.12 19.57
C GLU A 55 6.33 -2.64 19.35
N HIS A 56 5.67 -3.29 20.31
CA HIS A 56 5.33 -4.72 20.25
C HIS A 56 4.01 -5.00 19.54
N TYR A 57 3.13 -4.01 19.44
CA TYR A 57 1.87 -4.12 18.72
C TYR A 57 2.00 -3.53 17.31
N CYS A 58 1.08 -3.92 16.43
CA CYS A 58 0.98 -3.40 15.08
C CYS A 58 -0.18 -2.41 14.93
N VAL A 59 0.04 -1.43 14.08
CA VAL A 59 -0.90 -0.34 13.77
C VAL A 59 -1.57 -0.64 12.44
N ALA A 60 -2.88 -0.46 12.36
CA ALA A 60 -3.61 -0.62 11.11
C ALA A 60 -3.18 0.42 10.08
N CYS A 61 -3.00 -0.03 8.83
CA CYS A 61 -2.62 0.84 7.71
C CYS A 61 -3.73 1.83 7.33
N ASN A 62 -5.00 1.42 7.41
CA ASN A 62 -6.18 2.22 7.05
C ASN A 62 -6.12 2.82 5.64
N CYS A 63 -5.44 2.16 4.71
CA CYS A 63 -5.38 2.57 3.31
C CYS A 63 -6.78 2.61 2.69
N ASN A 64 -7.11 3.70 2.00
CA ASN A 64 -8.38 3.87 1.32
C ASN A 64 -8.52 2.87 0.17
N GLU A 65 -9.56 2.03 0.18
CA GLU A 65 -9.79 0.99 -0.84
C GLU A 65 -9.91 1.53 -2.28
N ILE A 66 -10.42 2.75 -2.43
CA ILE A 66 -10.64 3.37 -3.73
C ILE A 66 -9.33 4.00 -4.23
N GLY A 67 -8.63 4.74 -3.37
CA GLY A 67 -7.45 5.54 -3.74
C GLY A 67 -6.12 4.79 -3.65
N SER A 68 -6.05 3.67 -2.94
CA SER A 68 -4.82 2.88 -2.77
C SER A 68 -4.71 1.76 -3.79
N LEU A 69 -3.48 1.37 -4.13
CA LEU A 69 -3.17 0.20 -4.95
C LEU A 69 -3.35 -1.10 -4.18
N THR A 70 -3.03 -1.09 -2.88
CA THR A 70 -3.20 -2.21 -1.94
C THR A 70 -3.61 -1.66 -0.57
N LEU A 71 -4.08 -2.54 0.31
CA LEU A 71 -4.45 -2.18 1.69
C LEU A 71 -3.28 -2.27 2.68
N GLN A 72 -2.17 -2.90 2.27
CA GLN A 72 -0.94 -2.96 3.03
C GLN A 72 -0.08 -1.73 2.75
N CYS A 73 0.28 -1.04 3.82
CA CYS A 73 1.20 0.10 3.83
C CYS A 73 2.65 -0.34 4.07
N ASP A 74 3.58 0.58 3.86
CA ASP A 74 5.01 0.37 4.13
C ASP A 74 5.37 0.45 5.63
N GLU A 75 6.67 0.33 5.93
CA GLU A 75 7.22 0.38 7.29
C GLU A 75 7.04 1.74 8.00
N THR A 76 6.60 2.78 7.28
CA THR A 76 6.28 4.10 7.82
C THR A 76 4.78 4.32 7.99
N GLY A 77 3.96 3.34 7.57
CA GLY A 77 2.52 3.46 7.55
C GLY A 77 1.98 4.21 6.33
N GLN A 78 2.79 4.46 5.30
CA GLN A 78 2.35 5.13 4.08
C GLN A 78 1.72 4.12 3.12
N CYS A 79 0.51 4.44 2.65
CA CYS A 79 -0.20 3.63 1.68
C CYS A 79 0.32 3.88 0.25
N PRO A 80 0.38 2.84 -0.61
CA PRO A 80 0.74 3.02 -2.01
C PRO A 80 -0.44 3.60 -2.79
N CYS A 81 -0.39 4.90 -3.09
CA CYS A 81 -1.50 5.60 -3.73
C CYS A 81 -1.56 5.41 -5.25
N LYS A 82 -2.77 5.42 -5.80
CA LYS A 82 -3.03 5.44 -7.24
C LYS A 82 -2.58 6.77 -7.89
N PRO A 83 -2.44 6.82 -9.22
CA PRO A 83 -2.01 8.03 -9.91
C PRO A 83 -2.87 9.26 -9.56
N GLY A 84 -2.23 10.37 -9.22
CA GLY A 84 -2.90 11.62 -8.85
C GLY A 84 -3.56 11.65 -7.47
N VAL A 85 -3.49 10.56 -6.70
CA VAL A 85 -3.99 10.46 -5.33
C VAL A 85 -2.85 10.73 -4.34
N ASP A 86 -3.19 11.29 -3.18
CA ASP A 86 -2.25 11.65 -2.11
C ASP A 86 -2.83 11.36 -0.72
N GLY A 87 -1.99 11.64 0.29
CA GLY A 87 -2.28 11.43 1.70
C GLY A 87 -1.68 10.14 2.23
N GLN A 88 -1.49 10.07 3.55
CA GLN A 88 -0.99 8.85 4.20
C GLN A 88 -1.86 7.63 3.90
N PHE A 89 -3.17 7.86 3.79
CA PHE A 89 -4.19 6.83 3.55
C PHE A 89 -4.73 6.83 2.12
N CYS A 90 -4.16 7.63 1.20
CA CYS A 90 -4.63 7.75 -0.19
C CYS A 90 -6.11 8.15 -0.32
N ASP A 91 -6.55 9.13 0.47
CA ASP A 91 -7.95 9.51 0.66
C ASP A 91 -8.36 10.79 -0.09
N HIS A 92 -7.44 11.45 -0.79
CA HIS A 92 -7.73 12.67 -1.54
C HIS A 92 -6.84 12.81 -2.78
N CYS A 93 -7.22 13.71 -3.70
CA CYS A 93 -6.40 14.02 -4.87
C CYS A 93 -5.23 14.95 -4.50
N LYS A 94 -4.11 14.79 -5.19
CA LYS A 94 -2.99 15.75 -5.19
C LYS A 94 -3.48 17.14 -5.58
N ASN A 95 -2.75 18.16 -5.17
CA ASN A 95 -2.97 19.52 -5.67
C ASN A 95 -2.87 19.55 -7.21
N GLY A 96 -3.84 20.17 -7.87
CA GLY A 96 -3.95 20.17 -9.34
C GLY A 96 -4.52 18.88 -9.95
N PHE A 97 -5.11 18.01 -9.13
CA PHE A 97 -5.87 16.85 -9.55
C PHE A 97 -7.30 16.90 -9.00
N TYR A 98 -8.23 16.24 -9.69
CA TYR A 98 -9.65 16.23 -9.38
C TYR A 98 -10.29 14.90 -9.81
N GLU A 99 -11.59 14.71 -9.52
CA GLU A 99 -12.34 13.47 -9.81
C GLU A 99 -11.69 12.21 -9.20
N PHE A 100 -11.74 12.10 -7.86
CA PHE A 100 -11.27 10.91 -7.14
C PHE A 100 -12.07 9.66 -7.50
N SER A 101 -11.40 8.61 -7.96
CA SER A 101 -12.05 7.40 -8.46
C SER A 101 -11.18 6.16 -8.31
N LYS A 102 -11.72 4.99 -8.70
CA LYS A 102 -11.00 3.71 -8.66
C LYS A 102 -9.75 3.67 -9.55
N THR A 103 -9.60 4.59 -10.51
CA THR A 103 -8.42 4.70 -11.38
C THR A 103 -7.44 5.79 -10.96
N GLY A 104 -7.70 6.46 -9.83
CA GLY A 104 -6.94 7.61 -9.35
C GLY A 104 -7.66 8.94 -9.59
N CYS A 105 -6.90 10.02 -9.76
CA CYS A 105 -7.42 11.36 -10.05
C CYS A 105 -6.96 11.88 -11.41
N LYS A 106 -7.75 12.76 -12.02
CA LYS A 106 -7.45 13.43 -13.30
C LYS A 106 -6.65 14.71 -13.06
N SER A 107 -5.66 14.98 -13.91
CA SER A 107 -4.87 16.22 -13.84
C SER A 107 -5.53 17.35 -14.63
N VAL A 108 -5.54 18.57 -14.10
CA VAL A 108 -5.94 19.77 -14.87
C VAL A 108 -4.96 20.12 -15.99
N HIS A 109 -3.71 19.66 -15.96
CA HIS A 109 -2.71 19.97 -16.99
C HIS A 109 -2.79 19.07 -18.23
N LEU A 110 -3.39 17.88 -18.11
CA LEU A 110 -3.61 16.98 -19.25
C LEU A 110 -4.67 17.52 -20.22
N SER A 111 -5.53 18.44 -19.76
CA SER A 111 -6.48 19.18 -20.60
C SER A 111 -5.78 20.12 -21.59
N ASN A 112 -4.59 20.62 -21.26
CA ASN A 112 -3.85 21.58 -22.09
C ASN A 112 -2.83 20.93 -23.02
N HIS A 113 -2.36 19.71 -22.74
CA HIS A 113 -1.38 19.04 -23.61
C HIS A 113 -2.03 18.38 -24.84
N LEU A 114 -3.31 18.00 -24.76
CA LEU A 114 -4.11 17.55 -25.91
C LEU A 114 -4.52 18.69 -26.85
N ILE A 115 -4.41 19.94 -26.42
CA ILE A 115 -4.66 21.13 -27.27
C ILE A 115 -3.40 21.52 -28.06
N ASN A 116 -2.27 20.79 -27.95
CA ASN A 116 -1.05 21.20 -28.67
C ASN A 116 -0.18 20.07 -29.26
N ARG A 117 -0.81 19.05 -29.85
CA ARG A 117 -0.13 18.18 -30.83
C ARG A 117 -0.77 18.18 -32.22
N SER A 118 -2.04 18.57 -32.31
CA SER A 118 -2.79 18.71 -33.56
C SER A 118 -2.85 20.15 -34.10
N VAL A 119 -2.61 21.18 -33.26
CA VAL A 119 -2.55 22.59 -33.70
C VAL A 119 -1.18 22.92 -34.30
N LEU A 120 -0.08 22.47 -33.69
CA LEU A 120 1.28 22.69 -34.23
C LEU A 120 1.50 22.03 -35.61
N PHE A 121 0.92 20.85 -35.86
CA PHE A 121 1.04 20.16 -37.16
C PHE A 121 0.20 20.80 -38.28
N ARG A 122 -0.90 21.49 -37.95
CA ARG A 122 -1.72 22.23 -38.92
C ARG A 122 -1.10 23.57 -39.28
N VAL A 123 -0.48 24.25 -38.31
CA VAL A 123 0.23 25.52 -38.58
C VAL A 123 1.51 25.27 -39.41
N TYR A 124 2.25 24.19 -39.16
CA TYR A 124 3.45 23.85 -39.94
C TYR A 124 3.15 23.46 -41.40
N ASN A 125 2.01 22.79 -41.66
CA ASN A 125 1.60 22.41 -43.02
C ASN A 125 0.96 23.56 -43.82
N SER A 126 0.33 24.55 -43.18
CA SER A 126 -0.25 25.70 -43.89
C SER A 126 0.79 26.76 -44.29
N ILE A 127 1.98 26.76 -43.66
CA ILE A 127 3.04 27.75 -43.94
C ILE A 127 4.01 27.26 -45.04
N MET A 128 4.16 25.95 -45.26
CA MET A 128 5.03 25.40 -46.31
C MET A 128 4.44 25.42 -47.74
N HIS A 129 3.13 25.66 -47.91
CA HIS A 129 2.50 25.76 -49.24
C HIS A 129 2.52 27.17 -49.86
N VAL A 130 3.08 28.17 -49.16
CA VAL A 130 3.22 29.55 -49.67
C VAL A 130 4.67 29.91 -50.05
N ILE A 131 5.63 28.97 -49.97
CA ILE A 131 7.06 29.19 -50.33
C ILE A 131 7.54 28.17 -51.39
N SER A 132 6.67 27.77 -52.32
CA SER A 132 7.10 27.13 -53.57
C SER A 132 6.25 27.68 -54.72
N VAL A 133 6.54 28.95 -55.02
CA VAL A 133 6.43 29.50 -56.37
C VAL A 133 7.74 29.18 -57.09
#